data_AF-A0A9W9K8K7-F1
#
_entry.id   AF-A0A9W9K8K7-F1
#
_cell.length_a   1.000
_cell.length_b   1.000
_cell.length_c   1.000
_cell.angle_alpha   90.00
_cell.angle_beta   90.00
_cell.angle_gamma   90.00
#
_symmetry.space_group_name_H-M   'P 1'
#
loop_
_entity.id
_entity.type
_entity.pdbx_description
1 polymer ?
#
loop_
_entity_poly.entity_id
_entity_poly.type
_entity_poly.pdbx_seq_one_letter_code
_entity_poly.pdbx_strand_id
1 'polypeptide(L)'
;MDALQKTVLDPLRPHLQPIVSAIPEPVHDAVISLIGSPCHSALLLDLDVTKDPACTSLAISKALGLAIVGASAVVKVPQILKLISSRSSAGVSFVSYALETASLLITLSYGVRNQFPFSTYGESALIAVQDVAVGVLVLTFAGRSAAAATFVAVVAASVYALLFDQTLVDAQTMAYLQAGAGALGIASKAPQIYTIWREGGTGQLSAFAVFNYLAGSLSRIFTTLQEVDDKLILYGFIAGFSLNVILASQMLYYWNSPPPKKETTRAKPVEKAPVAESSGVSPKPGTKTPTTRRRG
;
A
#
# COMPACT_ATOMS: atom_id res chain seq x y z
N MET A 1 13.24 3.45 27.45
CA MET A 1 12.04 3.01 28.18
C MET A 1 11.79 3.84 29.43
N ASP A 2 12.82 4.24 30.18
CA ASP A 2 12.66 5.02 31.42
C ASP A 2 11.93 6.36 31.25
N ALA A 3 12.20 7.07 30.15
CA ALA A 3 11.48 8.30 29.83
C ALA A 3 9.99 8.06 29.57
N LEU A 4 9.63 6.94 28.91
CA LEU A 4 8.24 6.55 28.66
C LEU A 4 7.54 6.21 29.97
N GLN A 5 8.18 5.41 30.83
CA GLN A 5 7.67 5.05 32.15
C GLN A 5 7.39 6.29 32.99
N LYS A 6 8.39 7.15 33.16
CA LYS A 6 8.29 8.32 34.06
C LYS A 6 7.37 9.43 33.54
N THR A 7 7.35 9.64 32.23
CA THR A 7 6.64 10.80 31.64
C THR A 7 5.21 10.47 31.26
N VAL A 8 4.92 9.23 30.89
CA VAL A 8 3.60 8.82 30.37
C VAL A 8 2.93 7.83 31.30
N LEU A 9 3.62 6.75 31.66
CA LEU A 9 2.98 5.62 32.34
C LEU A 9 2.74 5.88 33.83
N ASP A 10 3.72 6.43 34.56
CA ASP A 10 3.60 6.71 35.99
C ASP A 10 2.49 7.73 36.30
N PRO A 11 2.31 8.83 35.53
CA PRO A 11 1.17 9.74 35.71
C PRO A 11 -0.19 9.11 35.40
N LEU A 12 -0.24 8.18 34.44
CA LEU A 12 -1.49 7.52 34.01
C LEU A 12 -1.82 6.25 34.80
N ARG A 13 -0.85 5.65 35.49
CA ARG A 13 -0.99 4.42 36.28
C ARG A 13 -2.21 4.42 37.20
N PRO A 14 -2.51 5.46 38.01
CA PRO A 14 -3.69 5.44 38.88
C PRO A 14 -5.03 5.39 38.11
N HIS A 15 -5.05 5.83 36.86
CA HIS A 15 -6.24 5.76 35.99
C HIS A 15 -6.30 4.47 35.18
N LEU A 16 -5.16 3.92 34.78
CA LEU A 16 -5.07 2.71 33.96
C LEU A 16 -5.26 1.43 34.78
N GLN A 17 -4.71 1.38 35.99
CA GLN A 17 -4.74 0.18 36.83
C GLN A 17 -6.16 -0.36 37.14
N PRO A 18 -7.19 0.47 37.45
CA PRO A 18 -8.55 -0.03 37.63
C PRO A 18 -9.22 -0.45 36.32
N ILE A 19 -8.83 0.13 35.18
CA ILE A 19 -9.35 -0.25 33.86
C ILE A 19 -8.78 -1.61 33.47
N VAL A 20 -7.48 -1.78 33.67
CA VAL A 20 -6.74 -3.00 33.33
C VAL A 20 -7.22 -4.20 34.15
N SER A 21 -7.44 -4.03 35.46
CA SER A 21 -7.93 -5.12 36.31
C SER A 21 -9.39 -5.49 36.04
N ALA A 22 -10.15 -4.64 35.35
CA ALA A 22 -11.52 -4.89 34.94
C ALA A 22 -11.63 -5.47 33.51
N ILE A 23 -10.51 -5.77 32.85
CA ILE A 23 -10.51 -6.33 31.51
C ILE A 23 -11.08 -7.77 31.53
N PRO A 24 -12.03 -8.12 30.63
CA PRO A 24 -12.57 -9.47 30.53
C PRO A 24 -11.52 -10.53 30.16
N GLU A 25 -11.69 -11.76 30.65
CA GLU A 25 -10.79 -12.90 30.34
C GLU A 25 -10.53 -13.11 28.84
N PRO A 26 -11.52 -13.00 27.92
CA PRO A 26 -11.25 -13.14 26.49
C PRO A 26 -10.24 -12.13 25.93
N VAL A 27 -10.16 -10.94 26.53
CA VAL A 27 -9.21 -9.90 26.13
C VAL A 27 -7.83 -10.20 26.72
N HIS A 28 -7.77 -10.72 27.96
CA HIS A 28 -6.53 -11.24 28.53
C HIS A 28 -5.94 -12.35 27.65
N ASP A 29 -6.75 -13.32 27.26
CA ASP A 29 -6.33 -14.42 26.39
C ASP A 29 -5.89 -13.94 25.01
N ALA A 30 -6.58 -12.95 24.43
CA ALA A 30 -6.19 -12.34 23.17
C ALA A 30 -4.82 -11.63 23.28
N VAL A 31 -4.57 -10.91 24.38
CA VAL A 31 -3.28 -10.25 24.61
C VAL A 31 -2.18 -11.28 24.87
N ILE A 32 -2.44 -12.30 25.69
CA ILE A 32 -1.49 -13.40 25.94
C ILE A 32 -1.15 -14.11 24.64
N SER A 33 -2.14 -14.35 23.77
CA SER A 33 -1.92 -14.94 22.45
C SER A 33 -1.09 -14.04 21.52
N LEU A 34 -1.07 -12.72 21.75
CA LEU A 34 -0.41 -11.77 20.86
C LEU A 34 1.03 -11.45 21.28
N ILE A 35 1.28 -11.24 22.58
CA ILE A 35 2.58 -10.83 23.13
C ILE A 35 3.22 -11.88 24.05
N GLY A 36 2.51 -12.96 24.39
CA GLY A 36 2.97 -14.02 25.29
C GLY A 36 2.66 -13.75 26.77
N SER A 37 2.49 -14.84 27.53
CA SER A 37 2.22 -14.81 28.98
C SER A 37 3.21 -13.97 29.81
N PRO A 38 4.55 -14.10 29.64
CA PRO A 38 5.49 -13.32 30.46
C PRO A 38 5.43 -11.82 30.15
N CYS A 39 5.23 -11.43 28.88
CA CYS A 39 5.11 -10.03 28.51
C CYS A 39 3.74 -9.43 28.90
N HIS A 40 2.68 -10.23 28.90
CA HIS A 40 1.36 -9.83 29.39
C HIS A 40 1.42 -9.42 30.87
N SER A 41 2.05 -10.21 31.73
CA SER A 41 2.18 -9.87 33.15
C SER A 41 3.02 -8.61 33.38
N ALA A 42 4.16 -8.49 32.68
CA ALA A 42 5.06 -7.34 32.86
C ALA A 42 4.47 -6.01 32.33
N LEU A 43 3.80 -6.02 31.18
CA LEU A 43 3.30 -4.81 30.56
C LEU A 43 1.86 -4.47 30.94
N LEU A 44 0.99 -5.46 31.02
CA LEU A 44 -0.43 -5.24 31.24
C LEU A 44 -0.72 -5.18 32.73
N LEU A 45 -0.32 -6.18 33.52
CA LEU A 45 -0.61 -6.22 34.95
C LEU A 45 0.28 -5.28 35.78
N ASP A 46 1.59 -5.30 35.54
CA ASP A 46 2.55 -4.50 36.32
C ASP A 46 2.68 -3.05 35.80
N LEU A 47 2.18 -2.76 34.58
CA LEU A 47 2.36 -1.47 33.88
C LEU A 47 3.81 -0.99 33.99
N ASP A 48 4.77 -1.88 33.71
CA ASP A 48 6.20 -1.62 33.81
C ASP A 48 6.88 -1.94 32.48
N VAL A 49 7.16 -0.89 31.71
CA VAL A 49 7.84 -0.99 30.42
C VAL A 49 9.37 -1.03 30.53
N THR A 50 9.90 -0.95 31.76
CA THR A 50 11.34 -0.95 32.03
C THR A 50 11.86 -2.32 32.47
N LYS A 51 10.99 -3.14 33.07
CA LYS A 51 11.30 -4.48 33.57
C LYS A 51 11.78 -5.44 32.48
N ASP A 52 11.21 -5.37 31.28
CA ASP A 52 11.66 -6.13 30.10
C ASP A 52 11.57 -5.27 28.81
N PRO A 53 12.72 -4.73 28.34
CA PRO A 53 12.79 -3.93 27.12
C PRO A 53 12.41 -4.70 25.85
N ALA A 54 12.60 -6.02 25.82
CA ALA A 54 12.26 -6.86 24.67
C ALA A 54 10.75 -7.05 24.58
N CYS A 55 10.09 -7.36 25.71
CA CYS A 55 8.63 -7.42 25.78
C CYS A 55 7.96 -6.10 25.38
N THR A 56 8.56 -4.97 25.77
CA THR A 56 8.03 -3.66 25.41
C THR A 56 8.18 -3.37 23.92
N SER A 57 9.32 -3.68 23.33
CA SER A 57 9.54 -3.50 21.89
C SER A 57 8.60 -4.39 21.06
N LEU A 58 8.38 -5.64 21.50
CA LEU A 58 7.43 -6.56 20.89
C LEU A 58 5.99 -6.05 21.01
N ALA A 59 5.56 -5.56 22.18
CA ALA A 59 4.22 -5.01 22.36
C ALA A 59 3.97 -3.76 21.51
N ILE A 60 4.95 -2.85 21.43
CA ILE A 60 4.89 -1.69 20.54
C ILE A 60 4.78 -2.16 19.08
N SER A 61 5.57 -3.17 18.69
CA SER A 61 5.51 -3.74 17.34
C SER A 61 4.12 -4.28 17.01
N LYS A 62 3.54 -5.10 17.89
CA LYS A 62 2.21 -5.67 17.71
C LYS A 62 1.13 -4.60 17.63
N ALA A 63 1.19 -3.60 18.50
CA ALA A 63 0.25 -2.48 18.47
C ALA A 63 0.35 -1.70 17.15
N LEU A 64 1.57 -1.42 16.69
CA LEU A 64 1.83 -0.73 15.44
C LEU A 64 1.37 -1.55 14.24
N GLY A 65 1.68 -2.85 14.20
CA GLY A 65 1.23 -3.78 13.17
C GLY A 65 -0.29 -3.85 13.10
N LEU A 66 -0.99 -4.01 14.22
CA LEU A 66 -2.45 -4.01 14.27
C LEU A 66 -3.06 -2.67 13.85
N ALA A 67 -2.44 -1.55 14.23
CA ALA A 67 -2.89 -0.23 13.79
C ALA A 67 -2.76 -0.07 12.26
N ILE A 68 -1.65 -0.53 11.67
CA ILE A 68 -1.44 -0.52 10.23
C ILE A 68 -2.47 -1.41 9.52
N VAL A 69 -2.68 -2.63 10.02
CA VAL A 69 -3.71 -3.54 9.51
C VAL A 69 -5.09 -2.89 9.59
N GLY A 70 -5.46 -2.33 10.74
CA GLY A 70 -6.74 -1.64 10.93
C GLY A 70 -6.94 -0.46 9.98
N ALA A 71 -5.92 0.38 9.81
CA ALA A 71 -5.96 1.50 8.86
C ALA A 71 -6.11 1.02 7.41
N SER A 72 -5.44 -0.09 7.06
CA SER A 72 -5.46 -0.66 5.70
C SER A 72 -6.86 -1.08 5.25
N ALA A 73 -7.75 -1.43 6.20
CA ALA A 73 -9.12 -1.87 5.93
C ALA A 73 -9.99 -0.82 5.22
N VAL A 74 -9.63 0.46 5.32
CA VAL A 74 -10.43 1.58 4.79
C VAL A 74 -9.74 2.36 3.67
N VAL A 75 -8.50 2.04 3.31
CA VAL A 75 -7.68 2.84 2.38
C VAL A 75 -8.32 2.98 1.00
N LYS A 76 -8.94 1.92 0.47
CA LYS A 76 -9.55 1.95 -0.88
C LYS A 76 -11.06 2.19 -0.85
N VAL A 77 -11.68 2.23 0.33
CA VAL A 77 -13.13 2.47 0.50
C VAL A 77 -13.60 3.77 -0.18
N PRO A 78 -12.91 4.93 -0.07
CA PRO A 78 -13.33 6.14 -0.78
C PRO A 78 -13.38 5.96 -2.31
N GLN A 79 -12.44 5.20 -2.87
CA GLN A 79 -12.40 4.92 -4.31
C GLN A 79 -13.54 3.98 -4.73
N ILE A 80 -13.85 2.96 -3.92
CA ILE A 80 -14.98 2.05 -4.13
C ILE A 80 -16.30 2.84 -4.16
N LEU A 81 -16.52 3.70 -3.17
CA LEU A 81 -17.71 4.55 -3.10
C LEU A 81 -17.81 5.50 -4.31
N LYS A 82 -16.69 6.08 -4.74
CA LYS A 82 -16.64 6.95 -5.91
C LYS A 82 -17.04 6.22 -7.19
N LEU A 83 -16.55 5.00 -7.40
CA LEU A 83 -16.91 4.17 -8.56
C LEU A 83 -18.40 3.81 -8.55
N ILE A 84 -18.94 3.39 -7.39
CA ILE A 84 -20.36 3.03 -7.25
C ILE A 84 -21.24 4.25 -7.53
N SER A 85 -20.88 5.40 -6.98
CA SER A 85 -21.64 6.65 -7.13
C SER A 85 -21.57 7.20 -8.55
N SER A 86 -20.41 7.14 -9.22
CA SER A 86 -20.24 7.65 -10.58
C SER A 86 -20.76 6.67 -11.64
N ARG A 87 -20.85 5.37 -11.30
CA ARG A 87 -21.10 4.27 -12.25
C ARG A 87 -20.15 4.30 -13.46
N SER A 88 -18.94 4.81 -13.28
CA SER A 88 -17.96 4.99 -14.35
C SER A 88 -16.54 4.69 -13.88
N SER A 89 -15.79 3.98 -14.70
CA SER A 89 -14.37 3.66 -14.48
C SER A 89 -13.40 4.62 -15.16
N ALA A 90 -13.89 5.74 -15.70
CA ALA A 90 -13.06 6.74 -16.38
C ALA A 90 -11.94 7.26 -15.47
N GLY A 91 -10.70 7.24 -15.98
CA GLY A 91 -9.50 7.70 -15.27
C GLY A 91 -8.94 6.69 -14.26
N VAL A 92 -9.54 5.49 -14.13
CA VAL A 92 -9.06 4.43 -13.24
C VAL A 92 -8.41 3.31 -14.05
N SER A 93 -7.15 3.01 -13.76
CA SER A 93 -6.37 1.99 -14.46
C SER A 93 -6.62 0.59 -13.87
N PHE A 94 -7.33 -0.28 -14.61
CA PHE A 94 -7.48 -1.69 -14.23
C PHE A 94 -6.14 -2.40 -14.08
N VAL A 95 -5.20 -2.16 -15.00
CA VAL A 95 -3.89 -2.84 -15.01
C VAL A 95 -3.10 -2.51 -13.73
N SER A 96 -3.17 -1.26 -13.27
CA SER A 96 -2.51 -0.86 -12.02
C SER A 96 -3.06 -1.63 -10.81
N TYR A 97 -4.38 -1.74 -10.70
CA TYR A 97 -5.02 -2.53 -9.63
C TYR A 97 -4.75 -4.04 -9.76
N ALA A 98 -4.68 -4.57 -10.97
CA ALA A 98 -4.36 -5.98 -11.19
C ALA A 98 -2.90 -6.31 -10.78
N LEU A 99 -1.96 -5.42 -11.11
CA LEU A 99 -0.54 -5.56 -10.71
C LEU A 99 -0.36 -5.38 -9.20
N GLU A 100 -1.08 -4.42 -8.59
CA GLU A 100 -1.09 -4.24 -7.13
C GLU A 100 -1.65 -5.49 -6.44
N THR A 101 -2.80 -6.01 -6.92
CA THR A 101 -3.39 -7.27 -6.43
C THR A 101 -2.39 -8.42 -6.51
N ALA A 102 -1.70 -8.60 -7.65
CA ALA A 102 -0.72 -9.66 -7.81
C ALA A 102 0.44 -9.55 -6.80
N SER A 103 0.98 -8.35 -6.62
CA SER A 103 2.05 -8.07 -5.64
C SER A 103 1.60 -8.36 -4.19
N LEU A 104 0.37 -7.97 -3.84
CA LEU A 104 -0.20 -8.20 -2.52
C LEU A 104 -0.48 -9.69 -2.26
N LEU A 105 -0.94 -10.44 -3.27
CA LEU A 105 -1.13 -11.89 -3.17
C LEU A 105 0.18 -12.65 -2.97
N ILE A 106 1.26 -12.22 -3.64
CA ILE A 106 2.61 -12.77 -3.42
C ILE A 106 3.04 -12.52 -1.98
N THR A 107 2.92 -11.27 -1.51
CA THR A 107 3.31 -10.88 -0.14
C THR A 107 2.51 -11.62 0.92
N LEU A 108 1.19 -11.72 0.74
CA LEU A 108 0.30 -12.49 1.59
C LEU A 108 0.73 -13.96 1.64
N SER A 109 0.92 -14.58 0.48
CA SER A 109 1.21 -16.01 0.38
C SER A 109 2.60 -16.33 0.94
N TYR A 110 3.59 -15.46 0.72
CA TYR A 110 4.91 -15.58 1.32
C TYR A 110 4.84 -15.49 2.85
N GLY A 111 4.09 -14.53 3.39
CA GLY A 111 3.92 -14.38 4.84
C GLY A 111 3.24 -15.58 5.48
N VAL A 112 2.16 -16.09 4.87
CA VAL A 112 1.43 -17.26 5.40
C VAL A 112 2.28 -18.53 5.31
N ARG A 113 2.97 -18.78 4.19
CA ARG A 113 3.80 -19.98 4.02
C ARG A 113 4.96 -20.04 5.01
N ASN A 114 5.56 -18.90 5.33
CA ASN A 114 6.62 -18.82 6.34
C ASN A 114 6.10 -18.72 7.79
N GLN A 115 4.78 -18.88 8.01
CA GLN A 115 4.15 -18.83 9.33
C GLN A 115 4.41 -17.52 10.09
N PHE A 116 4.53 -16.41 9.36
CA PHE A 116 4.73 -15.11 10.00
C PHE A 116 3.48 -14.67 10.76
N PRO A 117 3.61 -13.81 11.78
CA PRO A 117 2.45 -13.28 12.48
C PRO A 117 1.55 -12.47 11.55
N PHE A 118 0.22 -12.55 11.72
CA PHE A 118 -0.74 -11.81 10.89
C PHE A 118 -0.51 -10.29 10.87
N SER A 119 0.02 -9.70 11.94
CA SER A 119 0.44 -8.29 12.02
C SER A 119 1.43 -7.87 10.93
N THR A 120 2.16 -8.81 10.33
CA THR A 120 3.19 -8.55 9.31
C THR A 120 2.63 -8.49 7.89
N TYR A 121 1.66 -9.34 7.53
CA TYR A 121 1.09 -9.40 6.17
C TYR A 121 -0.40 -9.09 6.11
N GLY A 122 -1.07 -8.87 7.24
CA GLY A 122 -2.51 -8.67 7.33
C GLY A 122 -2.98 -7.44 6.56
N GLU A 123 -2.14 -6.40 6.46
CA GLU A 123 -2.44 -5.24 5.60
C GLU A 123 -2.59 -5.67 4.14
N SER A 124 -1.72 -6.58 3.68
CA SER A 124 -1.71 -7.03 2.30
C SER A 124 -2.96 -7.84 1.99
N ALA A 125 -3.44 -8.64 2.94
CA ALA A 125 -4.71 -9.35 2.83
C ALA A 125 -5.89 -8.38 2.67
N LEU A 126 -6.01 -7.39 3.55
CA LEU A 126 -7.14 -6.45 3.56
C LEU A 126 -7.13 -5.52 2.33
N ILE A 127 -5.96 -5.07 1.90
CA ILE A 127 -5.83 -4.25 0.69
C ILE A 127 -6.13 -5.11 -0.56
N ALA A 128 -5.63 -6.35 -0.63
CA ALA A 128 -5.89 -7.23 -1.78
C ALA A 128 -7.39 -7.46 -2.00
N VAL A 129 -8.16 -7.70 -0.92
CA VAL A 129 -9.62 -7.85 -1.01
C VAL A 129 -10.26 -6.58 -1.60
N GLN A 130 -9.84 -5.41 -1.14
CA GLN A 130 -10.36 -4.14 -1.66
C GLN A 130 -9.93 -3.88 -3.11
N ASP A 131 -8.70 -4.21 -3.49
CA ASP A 131 -8.20 -4.05 -4.87
C ASP A 131 -8.92 -4.98 -5.84
N VAL A 132 -9.25 -6.21 -5.42
CA VAL A 132 -10.10 -7.11 -6.20
C VAL A 132 -11.48 -6.48 -6.41
N ALA A 133 -12.08 -5.92 -5.35
CA ALA A 133 -13.37 -5.24 -5.47
C ALA A 133 -13.30 -4.04 -6.43
N VAL A 134 -12.25 -3.22 -6.35
CA VAL A 134 -12.03 -2.11 -7.28
C VAL A 134 -11.85 -2.62 -8.71
N GLY A 135 -11.01 -3.65 -8.93
CA GLY A 135 -10.77 -4.24 -10.24
C GLY A 135 -12.04 -4.78 -10.90
N VAL A 136 -12.89 -5.45 -10.12
CA VAL A 136 -14.22 -5.92 -10.56
C VAL A 136 -15.10 -4.73 -10.96
N LEU A 137 -15.24 -3.72 -10.09
CA LEU A 137 -16.06 -2.53 -10.37
C LEU A 137 -15.58 -1.78 -11.62
N VAL A 138 -14.26 -1.66 -11.80
CA VAL A 138 -13.65 -1.01 -12.97
C VAL A 138 -14.03 -1.73 -14.26
N LEU A 139 -13.94 -3.06 -14.29
CA LEU A 139 -14.30 -3.87 -15.45
C LEU A 139 -15.82 -3.89 -15.71
N THR A 140 -16.63 -4.00 -14.66
CA THR A 140 -18.09 -4.00 -14.77
C THR A 140 -18.60 -2.65 -15.28
N PHE A 141 -18.12 -1.52 -14.77
CA PHE A 141 -18.52 -0.19 -15.26
C PHE A 141 -17.89 0.19 -16.60
N ALA A 142 -16.88 -0.56 -17.07
CA ALA A 142 -16.41 -0.49 -18.45
C ALA A 142 -17.24 -1.36 -19.43
N GLY A 143 -18.33 -2.00 -18.97
CA GLY A 143 -19.15 -2.90 -19.78
C GLY A 143 -18.51 -4.27 -20.07
N ARG A 144 -17.45 -4.64 -19.34
CA ARG A 144 -16.65 -5.86 -19.57
C ARG A 144 -16.89 -6.91 -18.48
N SER A 145 -18.15 -7.24 -18.21
CA SER A 145 -18.53 -8.17 -17.12
C SER A 145 -17.90 -9.57 -17.23
N ALA A 146 -17.74 -10.09 -18.45
CA ALA A 146 -17.04 -11.36 -18.67
C ALA A 146 -15.57 -11.28 -18.20
N ALA A 147 -14.88 -10.19 -18.50
CA ALA A 147 -13.51 -9.97 -18.03
C ALA A 147 -13.45 -9.82 -16.50
N ALA A 148 -14.48 -9.24 -15.87
CA ALA A 148 -14.56 -9.16 -14.40
C ALA A 148 -14.65 -10.56 -13.77
N ALA A 149 -15.48 -11.45 -14.33
CA ALA A 149 -15.56 -12.85 -13.90
C ALA A 149 -14.22 -13.59 -14.13
N THR A 150 -13.58 -13.39 -15.29
CA THR A 150 -12.24 -13.93 -15.57
C THR A 150 -11.21 -13.43 -14.57
N PHE A 151 -11.22 -12.14 -14.23
CA PHE A 151 -10.31 -11.57 -13.25
C PHE A 151 -10.46 -12.23 -11.87
N VAL A 152 -11.70 -12.43 -11.39
CA VAL A 152 -11.95 -13.16 -10.13
C VAL A 152 -11.45 -14.61 -10.21
N ALA A 153 -11.70 -15.30 -11.33
CA ALA A 153 -11.21 -16.67 -11.52
C ALA A 153 -9.67 -16.74 -11.52
N VAL A 154 -9.00 -15.79 -12.17
CA VAL A 154 -7.53 -15.68 -12.15
C VAL A 154 -7.01 -15.42 -10.75
N VAL A 155 -7.63 -14.50 -10.01
CA VAL A 155 -7.26 -14.21 -8.61
C VAL A 155 -7.41 -15.47 -7.75
N ALA A 156 -8.53 -16.19 -7.86
CA ALA A 156 -8.75 -17.43 -7.12
C ALA A 156 -7.71 -18.51 -7.48
N ALA A 157 -7.39 -18.68 -8.76
CA ALA A 157 -6.36 -19.60 -9.22
C ALA A 157 -4.97 -19.20 -8.72
N SER A 158 -4.64 -17.90 -8.71
CA SER A 158 -3.39 -17.37 -8.16
C SER A 158 -3.29 -17.62 -6.66
N VAL A 159 -4.37 -17.41 -5.89
CA VAL A 159 -4.40 -17.74 -4.46
C VAL A 159 -4.16 -19.24 -4.26
N TYR A 160 -4.83 -20.10 -5.04
CA TYR A 160 -4.62 -21.55 -4.95
C TYR A 160 -3.15 -21.93 -5.21
N ALA A 161 -2.58 -21.45 -6.32
CA ALA A 161 -1.22 -21.77 -6.72
C ALA A 161 -0.16 -21.18 -5.76
N LEU A 162 -0.33 -19.92 -5.33
CA LEU A 162 0.65 -19.24 -4.48
C LEU A 162 0.55 -19.63 -3.01
N LEU A 163 -0.62 -20.06 -2.52
CA LEU A 163 -0.82 -20.33 -1.09
C LEU A 163 -0.82 -21.83 -0.79
N PHE A 164 -1.61 -22.61 -1.51
CA PHE A 164 -1.91 -24.00 -1.16
C PHE A 164 -1.06 -25.02 -1.92
N ASP A 165 -0.74 -24.75 -3.18
CA ASP A 165 0.02 -25.70 -4.01
C ASP A 165 1.53 -25.40 -4.00
N GLN A 166 2.27 -26.15 -3.19
CA GLN A 166 3.74 -26.03 -3.11
C GLN A 166 4.48 -26.69 -4.28
N THR A 167 3.77 -27.45 -5.12
CA THR A 167 4.37 -28.10 -6.30
C THR A 167 4.39 -27.16 -7.50
N LEU A 168 3.38 -26.30 -7.63
CA LEU A 168 3.31 -25.29 -8.69
C LEU A 168 4.26 -24.12 -8.44
N VAL A 169 4.37 -23.69 -7.18
CA VAL A 169 5.29 -22.62 -6.78
C VAL A 169 6.04 -23.10 -5.55
N ASP A 170 7.31 -23.45 -5.71
CA ASP A 170 8.16 -23.89 -4.62
C ASP A 170 8.64 -22.71 -3.74
N ALA A 171 9.34 -23.02 -2.65
CA ALA A 171 9.82 -22.00 -1.71
C ALA A 171 10.81 -21.02 -2.37
N GLN A 172 11.66 -21.50 -3.27
CA GLN A 172 12.65 -20.66 -3.97
C GLN A 172 11.98 -19.69 -4.93
N THR A 173 11.02 -20.17 -5.73
CA THR A 173 10.21 -19.33 -6.63
C THR A 173 9.40 -18.32 -5.84
N MET A 174 8.79 -18.72 -4.71
CA MET A 174 8.10 -17.78 -3.81
C MET A 174 9.03 -16.67 -3.30
N ALA A 175 10.28 -16.99 -2.94
CA ALA A 175 11.25 -15.99 -2.51
C ALA A 175 11.62 -15.02 -3.64
N TYR A 176 11.80 -15.50 -4.88
CA TYR A 176 12.03 -14.62 -6.03
C TYR A 176 10.82 -13.73 -6.35
N LEU A 177 9.61 -14.29 -6.25
CA LEU A 177 8.38 -13.52 -6.43
C LEU A 177 8.27 -12.42 -5.36
N GLN A 178 8.57 -12.74 -4.09
CA GLN A 178 8.58 -11.77 -3.00
C GLN A 178 9.64 -10.68 -3.22
N ALA A 179 10.85 -11.06 -3.64
CA ALA A 179 11.90 -10.12 -4.01
C ALA A 179 11.46 -9.20 -5.15
N GLY A 180 10.80 -9.76 -6.17
CA GLY A 180 10.25 -9.03 -7.30
C GLY A 180 9.14 -8.05 -6.89
N ALA A 181 8.22 -8.47 -6.02
CA ALA A 181 7.18 -7.61 -5.45
C ALA A 181 7.78 -6.41 -4.71
N GLY A 182 8.79 -6.65 -3.87
CA GLY A 182 9.55 -5.60 -3.19
C GLY A 182 10.28 -4.67 -4.17
N ALA A 183 10.96 -5.24 -5.17
CA ALA A 183 11.68 -4.50 -6.20
C ALA A 183 10.76 -3.60 -7.04
N LEU A 184 9.56 -4.07 -7.40
CA LEU A 184 8.56 -3.27 -8.10
C LEU A 184 8.08 -2.09 -7.24
N GLY A 185 7.85 -2.32 -5.95
CA GLY A 185 7.52 -1.25 -5.00
C GLY A 185 8.59 -0.16 -4.94
N ILE A 186 9.86 -0.55 -4.88
CA ILE A 186 11.04 0.35 -4.92
C ILE A 186 11.12 1.08 -6.26
N ALA A 187 11.03 0.34 -7.38
CA ALA A 187 11.13 0.89 -8.73
C ALA A 187 10.07 1.95 -9.02
N SER A 188 8.85 1.81 -8.46
CA SER A 188 7.78 2.80 -8.61
C SER A 188 8.13 4.21 -8.13
N LYS A 189 9.08 4.33 -7.19
CA LYS A 189 9.49 5.61 -6.59
C LYS A 189 10.61 6.28 -7.38
N ALA A 190 11.39 5.53 -8.16
CA ALA A 190 12.54 6.06 -8.89
C ALA A 190 12.16 7.12 -9.95
N PRO A 191 11.10 6.95 -10.78
CA PRO A 191 10.65 7.98 -11.69
C PRO A 191 10.27 9.28 -10.97
N GLN A 192 9.62 9.17 -9.81
CA GLN A 192 9.23 10.33 -9.01
C GLN A 192 10.45 11.10 -8.48
N ILE A 193 11.44 10.39 -7.93
CA ILE A 193 12.70 10.98 -7.46
C ILE A 193 13.42 11.72 -8.59
N TYR A 194 13.50 11.09 -9.77
CA TYR A 194 14.15 11.66 -10.94
C TYR A 194 13.43 12.91 -11.45
N THR A 195 12.09 12.87 -11.53
CA THR A 195 11.29 14.02 -11.98
C THR A 195 11.46 15.21 -11.06
N ILE A 196 11.41 15.02 -9.73
CA ILE A 196 11.61 16.13 -8.76
C ILE A 196 12.99 16.76 -8.92
N TRP A 197 14.02 15.93 -9.11
CA TRP A 197 15.39 16.41 -9.34
C TRP A 197 15.49 17.20 -10.65
N ARG A 198 14.90 16.69 -11.74
CA ARG A 198 14.94 17.32 -13.05
C ARG A 198 14.15 18.63 -13.09
N GLU A 199 13.00 18.68 -12.44
CA GLU A 199 12.11 19.86 -12.41
C GLU A 199 12.55 20.90 -11.38
N GLY A 200 13.39 20.55 -10.41
CA GLY A 200 13.86 21.45 -9.36
C GLY A 200 12.75 21.87 -8.36
N GLY A 201 11.70 21.07 -8.25
CA GLY A 201 10.50 21.35 -7.46
C GLY A 201 9.67 20.09 -7.21
N THR A 202 8.87 20.09 -6.14
CA THR A 202 7.99 18.96 -5.78
C THR A 202 6.60 19.03 -6.43
N GLY A 203 6.25 20.16 -7.06
CA GLY A 203 5.00 20.32 -7.80
C GLY A 203 3.76 20.14 -6.91
N GLN A 204 2.92 19.16 -7.27
CA GLN A 204 1.69 18.82 -6.52
C GLN A 204 1.90 17.67 -5.52
N LEU A 205 3.14 17.27 -5.27
CA LEU A 205 3.43 16.21 -4.32
C LEU A 205 3.07 16.66 -2.90
N SER A 206 2.26 15.88 -2.21
CA SER A 206 1.86 16.18 -0.83
C SER A 206 3.00 15.88 0.14
N ALA A 207 3.47 16.91 0.86
CA ALA A 207 4.42 16.76 1.96
C ALA A 207 3.89 15.77 3.02
N PHE A 208 2.60 15.85 3.35
CA PHE A 208 1.95 14.92 4.28
C PHE A 208 2.08 13.47 3.81
N ALA A 209 1.85 13.20 2.52
CA ALA A 209 2.00 11.86 1.97
C ALA A 209 3.46 11.36 2.03
N VAL A 210 4.43 12.21 1.67
CA VAL A 210 5.86 11.86 1.69
C VAL A 210 6.34 11.50 3.09
N PHE A 211 6.02 12.31 4.10
CA PHE A 211 6.41 12.03 5.48
C PHE A 211 5.66 10.82 6.07
N ASN A 212 4.40 10.60 5.70
CA ASN A 212 3.68 9.40 6.11
C ASN A 212 4.27 8.13 5.47
N TYR A 213 4.72 8.17 4.21
CA TYR A 213 5.44 7.05 3.63
C TYR A 213 6.76 6.76 4.34
N LEU A 214 7.49 7.81 4.74
CA LEU A 214 8.71 7.66 5.54
C LEU A 214 8.41 7.01 6.90
N ALA A 215 7.44 7.54 7.65
CA ALA A 215 7.04 7.00 8.95
C ALA A 215 6.50 5.56 8.86
N GLY A 216 5.67 5.28 7.85
CA GLY A 216 5.13 3.95 7.61
C GLY A 216 6.21 2.93 7.23
N SER A 217 7.15 3.29 6.37
CA SER A 217 8.27 2.40 6.02
C SER A 217 9.24 2.18 7.19
N LEU A 218 9.47 3.18 8.04
CA LEU A 218 10.23 2.99 9.28
C LEU A 218 9.51 2.03 10.25
N SER A 219 8.20 2.23 10.40
CA SER A 219 7.35 1.36 11.20
C SER A 219 7.47 -0.09 10.75
N ARG A 220 7.46 -0.33 9.43
CA ARG A 220 7.62 -1.66 8.82
C ARG A 220 8.99 -2.29 9.07
N ILE A 221 10.07 -1.51 9.05
CA ILE A 221 11.40 -2.00 9.43
C ILE A 221 11.38 -2.43 10.91
N PHE A 222 10.88 -1.57 11.80
CA PHE A 222 10.82 -1.87 13.21
C PHE A 222 9.99 -3.13 13.48
N THR A 223 8.79 -3.24 12.91
CA THR A 223 7.93 -4.41 13.14
C THR A 223 8.54 -5.69 12.59
N THR A 224 9.24 -5.62 11.46
CA THR A 224 9.93 -6.79 10.89
C THR A 224 11.05 -7.24 11.82
N LEU A 225 11.91 -6.33 12.29
CA LEU A 225 12.99 -6.66 13.22
C LEU A 225 12.50 -7.28 14.54
N GLN A 226 11.30 -6.94 14.99
CA GLN A 226 10.73 -7.45 16.24
C GLN A 226 9.91 -8.73 16.07
N GLU A 227 9.31 -8.96 14.89
CA GLU A 227 8.35 -10.05 14.70
C GLU A 227 8.82 -11.17 13.76
N VAL A 228 9.84 -10.92 12.93
CA VAL A 228 10.27 -11.87 11.89
C VAL A 228 11.78 -11.86 11.69
N ASP A 229 12.42 -13.04 11.69
CA ASP A 229 13.82 -13.19 11.29
C ASP A 229 13.96 -13.48 9.78
N ASP A 230 13.45 -12.55 8.95
CA ASP A 230 13.49 -12.68 7.49
C ASP A 230 14.25 -11.51 6.85
N LYS A 231 15.45 -11.80 6.35
CA LYS A 231 16.34 -10.82 5.73
C LYS A 231 15.80 -10.29 4.40
N LEU A 232 15.02 -11.08 3.67
CA LEU A 232 14.50 -10.67 2.36
C LEU A 232 13.47 -9.55 2.54
N ILE A 233 12.50 -9.74 3.42
CA ILE A 233 11.51 -8.71 3.75
C ILE A 233 12.19 -7.50 4.38
N LEU A 234 13.11 -7.71 5.32
CA LEU A 234 13.82 -6.64 5.99
C LEU A 234 14.59 -5.74 5.00
N TYR A 235 15.38 -6.33 4.10
CA TYR A 235 16.12 -5.55 3.10
C TYR A 235 15.19 -4.86 2.10
N GLY A 236 14.06 -5.48 1.75
CA GLY A 236 13.01 -4.83 0.97
C GLY A 236 12.49 -3.55 1.63
N PHE A 237 12.17 -3.60 2.93
CA PHE A 237 11.72 -2.42 3.67
C PHE A 237 12.82 -1.37 3.86
N ILE A 238 14.07 -1.78 4.13
CA ILE A 238 15.22 -0.87 4.23
C ILE A 238 15.45 -0.11 2.91
N ALA A 239 15.40 -0.81 1.78
CA ALA A 239 15.54 -0.19 0.47
C ALA A 239 14.38 0.78 0.17
N GLY A 240 13.13 0.38 0.46
CA GLY A 240 11.97 1.26 0.34
C GLY A 240 12.04 2.50 1.22
N PHE A 241 12.47 2.35 2.48
CA PHE A 241 12.70 3.46 3.42
C PHE A 241 13.78 4.40 2.91
N SER A 242 14.89 3.88 2.38
CA SER A 242 15.98 4.69 1.83
C SER A 242 15.49 5.58 0.68
N LEU A 243 14.64 5.07 -0.22
CA LEU A 243 14.02 5.90 -1.26
C LEU A 243 13.04 6.94 -0.69
N ASN A 244 12.29 6.60 0.35
CA ASN A 244 11.42 7.57 1.02
C ASN A 244 12.22 8.68 1.73
N VAL A 245 13.42 8.38 2.26
CA VAL A 245 14.35 9.39 2.81
C VAL A 245 14.80 10.35 1.70
N ILE A 246 15.12 9.84 0.51
CA ILE A 246 15.48 10.68 -0.63
C ILE A 246 14.32 11.60 -1.01
N LEU A 247 13.10 11.08 -1.15
CA LEU A 247 11.90 11.87 -1.44
C LEU A 247 11.62 12.94 -0.37
N ALA A 248 11.75 12.58 0.92
CA ALA A 248 11.56 13.52 2.02
C ALA A 248 12.64 14.61 2.03
N SER A 249 13.89 14.24 1.71
CA SER A 249 14.99 15.20 1.59
C SER A 249 14.77 16.15 0.42
N GLN A 250 14.33 15.65 -0.74
CA GLN A 250 13.95 16.49 -1.88
C GLN A 250 12.77 17.41 -1.55
N MET A 251 11.78 16.92 -0.80
CA MET A 251 10.65 17.72 -0.32
C MET A 251 11.10 18.88 0.56
N LEU A 252 12.01 18.63 1.50
CA LEU A 252 12.57 19.68 2.36
C LEU A 252 13.46 20.65 1.59
N TYR A 253 14.29 20.14 0.68
CA TYR A 253 15.22 20.97 -0.10
C TYR A 253 14.51 21.91 -1.07
N TYR A 254 13.48 21.42 -1.77
CA TYR A 254 12.69 22.19 -2.73
C TYR A 254 11.42 22.83 -2.14
N TRP A 255 11.30 22.89 -0.81
CA TRP A 255 10.10 23.38 -0.10
C TRP A 255 9.71 24.81 -0.51
N ASN A 256 10.71 25.65 -0.79
CA ASN A 256 10.54 27.05 -1.20
C ASN A 256 10.92 27.29 -2.67
N SER A 257 11.04 26.24 -3.48
CA SER A 257 11.32 26.42 -4.91
C SER A 257 10.18 27.17 -5.58
N PRO A 258 10.47 28.21 -6.40
CA PRO A 258 9.44 28.87 -7.16
C PRO A 258 8.73 27.86 -8.06
N PRO A 259 7.40 27.98 -8.26
CA PRO A 259 6.68 27.11 -9.18
C PRO A 259 7.36 27.18 -10.56
N PRO A 260 7.44 26.05 -11.30
CA PRO A 260 8.13 26.02 -12.57
C PRO A 260 7.62 27.15 -13.46
N LYS A 261 8.55 27.93 -14.02
CA LYS A 261 8.22 29.01 -14.96
C LYS A 261 7.36 28.38 -16.07
N LYS A 262 6.10 28.81 -16.19
CA LYS A 262 5.31 28.56 -17.40
C LYS A 262 6.07 29.18 -18.55
N GLU A 263 6.83 28.39 -19.30
CA GLU A 263 7.27 28.84 -20.62
C GLU A 263 6.02 29.11 -21.44
N THR A 264 5.76 30.38 -21.74
CA THR A 264 4.90 30.78 -22.86
C THR A 264 5.62 30.47 -24.17
N THR A 265 5.80 29.20 -24.46
CA THR A 265 6.17 28.72 -25.79
C THR A 265 4.86 28.40 -26.50
N ARG A 266 4.62 29.10 -27.63
CA ARG A 266 3.61 28.73 -28.63
C ARG A 266 3.55 27.21 -28.73
N ALA A 267 2.34 26.65 -28.60
CA ALA A 267 2.06 25.23 -28.66
C ALA A 267 2.90 24.52 -29.74
N LYS A 268 3.98 23.87 -29.30
CA LYS A 268 4.56 22.73 -29.99
C LYS A 268 3.91 21.49 -29.37
N PRO A 269 3.60 20.46 -30.17
CA PRO A 269 2.72 19.38 -29.74
C PRO A 269 3.29 18.65 -28.54
N VAL A 270 2.42 18.39 -27.55
CA VAL A 270 2.70 17.50 -26.44
C VAL A 270 3.06 16.12 -27.01
N GLU A 271 4.30 15.70 -26.84
CA GLU A 271 4.70 14.31 -27.05
C GLU A 271 4.09 13.48 -25.93
N LYS A 272 2.95 12.86 -26.23
CA LYS A 272 2.23 11.94 -25.36
C LYS A 272 3.03 10.63 -25.27
N ALA A 273 3.46 10.25 -24.06
CA ALA A 273 3.69 8.83 -23.77
C ALA A 273 2.31 8.13 -23.68
N PRO A 274 2.18 6.90 -24.21
CA PRO A 274 0.96 6.44 -24.82
C PRO A 274 -0.10 5.99 -23.82
N VAL A 275 -1.25 6.67 -23.89
CA VAL A 275 -2.55 6.06 -23.65
C VAL A 275 -2.80 5.12 -24.82
N ALA A 276 -2.95 3.82 -24.57
CA ALA A 276 -3.40 2.88 -25.58
C ALA A 276 -4.88 3.17 -25.89
N GLU A 277 -5.12 3.94 -26.94
CA GLU A 277 -6.43 4.10 -27.56
C GLU A 277 -6.45 3.26 -28.84
N SER A 278 -7.37 2.31 -28.88
CA SER A 278 -7.59 1.36 -29.96
C SER A 278 -8.01 2.07 -31.24
N SER A 279 -7.39 1.67 -32.35
CA SER A 279 -7.76 2.07 -33.70
C SER A 279 -9.18 1.63 -34.05
N GLY A 280 -10.10 2.60 -34.18
CA GLY A 280 -11.43 2.39 -34.73
C GLY A 280 -11.57 3.16 -36.05
N VAL A 281 -11.48 2.43 -37.16
CA VAL A 281 -11.90 2.88 -38.49
C VAL A 281 -13.39 3.23 -38.44
N SER A 282 -13.78 4.38 -38.99
CA SER A 282 -15.18 4.70 -39.28
C SER A 282 -15.36 5.08 -40.76
N PRO A 283 -16.52 4.76 -41.38
CA PRO A 283 -16.66 4.76 -42.83
C PRO A 283 -17.02 6.14 -43.41
N LYS A 284 -16.56 6.33 -44.65
CA LYS A 284 -16.90 7.42 -45.59
C LYS A 284 -18.41 7.58 -45.80
N PRO A 285 -18.90 8.83 -45.95
CA PRO A 285 -19.95 9.15 -46.90
C PRO A 285 -19.33 9.79 -48.15
N GLY A 286 -19.71 9.26 -49.32
CA GLY A 286 -19.18 9.64 -50.62
C GLY A 286 -19.79 10.91 -51.22
N THR A 287 -18.94 11.55 -52.02
CA THR A 287 -19.22 12.18 -53.33
C THR A 287 -20.13 13.41 -53.42
N LYS A 288 -19.47 14.54 -53.71
CA LYS A 288 -20.02 15.68 -54.43
C LYS A 288 -20.27 15.32 -55.90
N THR A 289 -21.30 15.89 -56.51
CA THR A 289 -21.33 16.17 -57.96
C THR A 289 -22.06 17.52 -58.17
N PRO A 290 -21.67 18.35 -59.15
CA PRO A 290 -21.88 19.80 -59.15
C PRO A 290 -22.90 20.28 -60.19
N THR A 291 -23.45 21.50 -60.08
CA THR A 291 -23.73 22.39 -61.23
C THR A 291 -24.08 23.83 -60.83
N THR A 292 -23.38 24.74 -61.49
CA THR A 292 -23.66 26.14 -61.89
C THR A 292 -25.10 26.71 -61.80
N ARG A 293 -25.22 28.01 -61.43
CA ARG A 293 -25.51 29.16 -62.33
C ARG A 293 -26.42 30.25 -61.71
N ARG A 294 -25.93 31.50 -61.86
CA ARG A 294 -26.62 32.79 -62.15
C ARG A 294 -27.19 33.67 -61.02
N ARG A 295 -26.63 34.89 -61.02
CA ARG A 295 -27.24 36.19 -60.67
C ARG A 295 -28.72 36.30 -61.04
N GLY A 296 -29.44 36.96 -60.14
CA GLY A 296 -30.75 37.60 -60.28
C GLY A 296 -31.07 38.23 -58.95
#